data_AF-A0A8K0TYD6-F1
#
_entry.id   AF-A0A8K0TYD6-F1
#
_cell.length_a   1.000
_cell.length_b   1.000
_cell.length_c   1.000
_cell.angle_alpha   90.00
_cell.angle_beta   90.00
_cell.angle_gamma   90.00
#
_symmetry.space_group_name_H-M   'P 1'
#
loop_
_entity.id
_entity.type
_entity.pdbx_description
1 polymer ?
#
loop_
_entity_poly.entity_id
_entity_poly.type
_entity_poly.pdbx_seq_one_letter_code
_entity_poly.pdbx_strand_id
1 'polypeptide(L)'
;MNFVWLCLSSILVGVVACLDLDGCIQWNEICPNYQALGPARVLLDTGRYSARVTRSGNFSIPDVGAGTYILSVLSHDYAFEQMRVDVSNSSPTPEIKSYIVGTPLMSPSVVLSYPVVFTPRHKNNYFQPRESFNLLGMFRNPMMMIMVLTGVLVVGMPYIMKNLDPQTLEELQGQQAKVASLQNSVPNGSLTSGLSPLLAAEEESKPLKSSANGSTVQQRRAGRNNKRR
;
A
#
# COMPACT_ATOMS: atom_id res chain seq x y z
N MET A 1 64.60 -39.99 -9.45
CA MET A 1 63.99 -40.22 -8.12
C MET A 1 63.41 -38.92 -7.53
N ASN A 2 62.84 -38.02 -8.37
CA ASN A 2 62.45 -36.66 -7.94
C ASN A 2 60.95 -36.33 -8.20
N PHE A 3 60.19 -37.25 -8.81
CA PHE A 3 58.78 -37.02 -9.15
C PHE A 3 57.82 -37.31 -7.98
N VAL A 4 58.17 -38.24 -7.09
CA VAL A 4 57.33 -38.61 -5.93
C VAL A 4 57.30 -37.49 -4.87
N TRP A 5 58.37 -36.69 -4.78
CA TRP A 5 58.47 -35.60 -3.81
C TRP A 5 57.69 -34.35 -4.23
N LEU A 6 57.46 -34.16 -5.54
CA LEU A 6 56.64 -33.07 -6.08
C LEU A 6 55.13 -33.29 -5.86
N CYS A 7 54.68 -34.55 -5.75
CA CYS A 7 53.27 -34.85 -5.40
C CYS A 7 52.98 -34.67 -3.91
N LEU A 8 53.98 -34.80 -3.03
CA LEU A 8 53.81 -34.66 -1.57
C LEU A 8 53.73 -33.20 -1.10
N SER A 9 54.27 -32.23 -1.86
CA SER A 9 54.13 -30.81 -1.53
C SER A 9 52.82 -30.17 -2.00
N SER A 10 52.07 -30.86 -2.88
CA SER A 10 50.77 -30.38 -3.38
C SER A 10 49.59 -30.65 -2.42
N ILE A 11 49.86 -31.27 -1.27
CA ILE A 11 48.87 -31.53 -0.20
C ILE A 11 48.98 -30.44 0.90
N LEU A 12 49.40 -29.23 0.54
CA LEU A 12 49.21 -28.08 1.42
C LEU A 12 47.75 -27.66 1.32
N VAL A 13 46.94 -28.41 2.08
CA VAL A 13 45.53 -28.19 2.39
C VAL A 13 45.27 -26.69 2.51
N GLY A 14 44.49 -26.15 1.56
CA GLY A 14 43.85 -24.87 1.78
C GLY A 14 42.94 -25.05 2.98
N VAL A 15 43.34 -24.51 4.13
CA VAL A 15 42.47 -24.42 5.31
C VAL A 15 41.35 -23.46 4.94
N VAL A 16 40.25 -24.01 4.41
CA VAL A 16 39.02 -23.26 4.23
C VAL A 16 38.49 -23.02 5.64
N ALA A 17 38.54 -21.77 6.09
CA ALA A 17 37.88 -21.38 7.32
C ALA A 17 36.38 -21.63 7.13
N CYS A 18 35.89 -22.66 7.83
CA CYS A 18 34.50 -23.02 7.97
C CYS A 18 34.05 -22.52 9.35
N LEU A 19 32.95 -21.78 9.38
CA LEU A 19 32.36 -21.28 10.60
C LEU A 19 30.92 -21.81 10.72
N ASP A 20 30.55 -22.21 11.93
CA ASP A 20 29.18 -22.59 12.25
C ASP A 20 28.38 -21.33 12.59
N LEU A 21 27.33 -21.06 11.82
CA LEU A 21 26.44 -19.93 12.05
C LEU A 21 25.24 -20.36 12.89
N ASP A 22 25.19 -19.87 14.12
CA ASP A 22 24.08 -20.11 15.03
C ASP A 22 23.12 -18.93 15.13
N GLY A 23 21.85 -19.27 15.33
CA GLY A 23 20.83 -18.28 15.63
C GLY A 23 19.54 -18.90 16.16
N CYS A 24 18.62 -18.01 16.54
CA CYS A 24 17.31 -18.38 17.03
C CYS A 24 16.21 -17.47 16.47
N ILE A 25 15.01 -18.02 16.40
CA ILE A 25 13.80 -17.26 16.11
C ILE A 25 13.19 -16.84 17.45
N GLN A 26 13.02 -15.54 17.63
CA GLN A 26 12.31 -14.99 18.78
C GLN A 26 10.81 -14.98 18.52
N TRP A 27 10.08 -15.71 19.35
CA TRP A 27 8.61 -15.78 19.30
C TRP A 27 8.00 -14.45 19.75
N ASN A 28 6.90 -14.07 19.09
CA ASN A 28 6.18 -12.82 19.33
C ASN A 28 4.66 -13.08 19.24
N GLU A 29 3.82 -12.08 19.50
CA GLU A 29 2.36 -12.18 19.42
C GLU A 29 1.85 -12.67 18.05
N ILE A 30 2.58 -12.34 16.98
CA ILE A 30 2.27 -12.75 15.59
C ILE A 30 2.53 -14.26 15.38
N CYS A 31 3.60 -14.78 15.99
CA CYS A 31 4.01 -16.19 15.95
C CYS A 31 4.31 -16.68 17.37
N PRO A 32 3.32 -17.20 18.10
CA PRO A 32 3.53 -17.59 19.49
C PRO A 32 4.33 -18.89 19.62
N ASN A 33 4.22 -19.80 18.65
CA ASN A 33 4.76 -21.16 18.75
C ASN A 33 5.34 -21.66 17.41
N TYR A 34 6.25 -22.63 17.49
CA TYR A 34 6.78 -23.36 16.34
C TYR A 34 5.69 -23.99 15.45
N GLN A 35 4.60 -24.48 16.05
CA GLN A 35 3.48 -25.06 15.31
C GLN A 35 2.77 -24.03 14.42
N ALA A 36 2.69 -22.77 14.86
CA ALA A 36 2.10 -21.69 14.07
C ALA A 36 3.01 -21.34 12.89
N LEU A 37 4.33 -21.25 13.13
CA LEU A 37 5.33 -20.98 12.08
C LEU A 37 5.31 -22.02 10.95
N GLY A 38 5.03 -23.28 11.29
CA GLY A 38 5.04 -24.39 10.34
C GLY A 38 6.46 -24.74 9.85
N PRO A 39 6.58 -25.44 8.71
CA PRO A 39 7.89 -25.80 8.17
C PRO A 39 8.65 -24.56 7.68
N ALA A 40 9.62 -24.10 8.47
CA ALA A 40 10.52 -23.01 8.10
C ALA A 40 11.94 -23.49 7.83
N ARG A 41 12.61 -22.82 6.88
CA ARG A 41 14.01 -23.03 6.54
C ARG A 41 14.77 -21.71 6.57
N VAL A 42 15.94 -21.71 7.16
CA VAL A 42 16.87 -20.58 7.09
C VAL A 42 17.79 -20.81 5.91
N LEU A 43 17.88 -19.82 5.03
CA LEU A 43 18.64 -19.86 3.80
C LEU A 43 19.74 -18.80 3.85
N LEU A 44 20.95 -19.22 3.50
CA LEU A 44 22.09 -18.35 3.26
C LEU A 44 22.35 -18.33 1.74
N ASP A 45 22.53 -17.15 1.17
CA ASP A 45 22.88 -16.97 -0.25
C ASP A 45 21.91 -17.71 -1.19
N THR A 46 20.62 -17.46 -1.04
CA THR A 46 19.54 -18.08 -1.83
C THR A 46 19.44 -19.62 -1.74
N GLY A 47 20.04 -20.20 -0.71
CA GLY A 47 19.94 -21.64 -0.42
C GLY A 47 21.21 -22.44 -0.73
N ARG A 48 22.34 -21.77 -1.01
CA ARG A 48 23.65 -22.43 -1.08
C ARG A 48 23.99 -23.14 0.24
N TYR A 49 23.70 -22.48 1.35
CA TYR A 49 23.63 -23.13 2.66
C TYR A 49 22.22 -23.00 3.19
N SER A 50 21.75 -24.04 3.85
CA SER A 50 20.42 -24.04 4.43
C SER A 50 20.38 -24.87 5.71
N ALA A 51 19.60 -24.40 6.67
CA ALA A 51 19.29 -25.13 7.89
C ALA A 51 17.79 -25.11 8.14
N ARG A 52 17.32 -26.11 8.87
CA ARG A 52 15.94 -26.19 9.30
C ARG A 52 15.82 -25.67 10.73
N VAL A 53 14.71 -25.00 11.01
CA VAL A 53 14.42 -24.51 12.37
C VAL A 53 13.98 -25.68 13.25
N THR A 54 14.60 -25.81 14.41
CA THR A 54 14.23 -26.78 15.45
C THR A 54 12.97 -26.37 16.20
N ARG A 55 12.35 -27.29 16.97
CA ARG A 55 11.14 -27.00 17.74
C ARG A 55 11.33 -25.90 18.79
N SER A 56 12.56 -25.70 19.28
CA SER A 56 12.90 -24.61 20.21
C SER A 56 13.03 -23.25 19.52
N GLY A 57 13.07 -23.20 18.18
CA GLY A 57 13.31 -21.99 17.40
C GLY A 57 14.77 -21.78 17.03
N ASN A 58 15.69 -22.66 17.45
CA ASN A 58 17.10 -22.55 17.12
C ASN A 58 17.40 -23.12 15.74
N PHE A 59 18.45 -22.61 15.09
CA PHE A 59 19.02 -23.16 13.87
C PHE A 59 20.54 -23.01 13.91
N SER A 60 21.24 -23.90 13.21
CA SER A 60 22.68 -23.86 13.03
C SER A 60 22.98 -24.26 11.59
N ILE A 61 23.75 -23.42 10.88
CA ILE A 61 24.23 -23.68 9.53
C ILE A 61 25.72 -24.00 9.65
N PRO A 62 26.12 -25.29 9.48
CA PRO A 62 27.52 -25.66 9.57
C PRO A 62 28.29 -25.29 8.30
N ASP A 63 29.61 -25.24 8.43
CA ASP A 63 30.56 -25.17 7.31
C ASP A 63 30.41 -23.96 6.39
N VAL A 64 30.13 -22.77 6.95
CA VAL A 64 30.04 -21.54 6.16
C VAL A 64 31.44 -21.00 5.88
N GLY A 65 31.80 -20.94 4.59
CA GLY A 65 33.07 -20.35 4.15
C GLY A 65 33.16 -18.84 4.37
N ALA A 66 34.35 -18.26 4.26
CA ALA A 66 34.52 -16.82 4.33
C ALA A 66 33.90 -16.10 3.12
N GLY A 67 33.15 -15.04 3.39
CA GLY A 67 32.40 -14.29 2.39
C GLY A 67 31.30 -13.42 2.98
N THR A 68 30.70 -12.61 2.13
CA THR A 68 29.49 -11.84 2.46
C THR A 68 28.28 -12.59 1.92
N TYR A 69 27.30 -12.81 2.79
CA TYR A 69 26.09 -13.55 2.46
C TYR A 69 24.84 -12.80 2.92
N ILE A 70 23.71 -13.15 2.31
CA ILE A 70 22.39 -12.72 2.78
C ILE A 70 21.74 -13.92 3.46
N LEU A 71 21.35 -13.72 4.71
CA LEU A 71 20.61 -14.65 5.53
C LEU A 71 19.12 -14.28 5.49
N SER A 72 18.28 -15.25 5.19
CA SER A 72 16.84 -15.09 5.06
C SER A 72 16.11 -16.29 5.65
N VAL A 73 14.91 -16.09 6.18
CA VAL A 73 14.06 -17.18 6.67
C VAL A 73 12.91 -17.37 5.70
N LEU A 74 12.84 -18.56 5.11
CA LEU A 74 11.77 -19.00 4.24
C LEU A 74 10.70 -19.73 5.08
N SER A 75 9.52 -19.13 5.17
CA SER A 75 8.35 -19.72 5.80
C SER A 75 7.11 -19.48 4.91
N HIS A 76 6.06 -20.26 5.12
CA HIS A 76 4.84 -20.13 4.31
C HIS A 76 3.97 -18.96 4.76
N ASP A 77 3.65 -18.85 6.05
CA ASP A 77 2.65 -17.88 6.52
C ASP A 77 3.25 -16.59 7.06
N TYR A 78 4.57 -16.53 7.29
CA TYR A 78 5.21 -15.42 8.00
C TYR A 78 6.42 -14.86 7.26
N ALA A 79 6.53 -13.54 7.31
CA ALA A 79 7.65 -12.81 6.75
C ALA A 79 8.67 -12.42 7.83
N PHE A 80 9.94 -12.55 7.48
CA PHE A 80 11.09 -12.19 8.31
C PHE A 80 11.94 -11.16 7.59
N GLU A 81 12.72 -10.40 8.36
CA GLU A 81 13.74 -9.52 7.78
C GLU A 81 14.93 -10.31 7.25
N GLN A 82 15.61 -9.73 6.27
CA GLN A 82 16.86 -10.28 5.75
C GLN A 82 18.03 -9.59 6.47
N MET A 83 19.08 -10.35 6.76
CA MET A 83 20.29 -9.85 7.37
C MET A 83 21.48 -10.18 6.51
N ARG A 84 22.47 -9.30 6.49
CA ARG A 84 23.75 -9.56 5.87
C ARG A 84 24.67 -10.19 6.91
N VAL A 85 25.37 -11.25 6.53
CA VAL A 85 26.37 -11.91 7.36
C VAL A 85 27.70 -11.79 6.65
N ASP A 86 28.66 -11.15 7.30
CA ASP A 86 30.04 -11.06 6.83
C ASP A 86 30.89 -12.03 7.65
N VAL A 87 31.39 -13.08 6.98
CA VAL A 87 32.29 -14.07 7.55
C VAL A 87 33.71 -13.74 7.11
N SER A 88 34.57 -13.37 8.07
CA SER A 88 35.97 -13.04 7.83
C SER A 88 36.88 -14.19 8.27
N ASN A 89 37.97 -14.43 7.55
CA ASN A 89 39.02 -15.35 8.00
C ASN A 89 39.80 -14.81 9.22
N SER A 90 39.71 -13.50 9.47
CA SER A 90 40.50 -12.83 10.50
C SER A 90 39.85 -12.87 11.88
N SER A 91 38.53 -13.01 11.97
CA SER A 91 37.78 -13.00 13.23
C SER A 91 36.94 -14.27 13.33
N PRO A 92 36.98 -14.98 14.47
CA PRO A 92 36.20 -16.21 14.66
C PRO A 92 34.71 -15.94 14.78
N THR A 93 34.30 -14.72 15.13
CA THR A 93 32.90 -14.31 15.22
C THR A 93 32.44 -13.64 13.92
N PRO A 94 31.26 -14.00 13.39
CA PRO A 94 30.73 -13.40 12.17
C PRO A 94 30.10 -12.04 12.49
N GLU A 95 30.28 -11.07 11.60
CA GLU A 95 29.62 -9.78 11.71
C GLU A 95 28.23 -9.85 11.08
N ILE A 96 27.19 -9.61 11.87
CA ILE A 96 25.81 -9.55 11.36
C ILE A 96 25.45 -8.09 11.16
N LYS A 97 24.83 -7.77 10.03
CA LYS A 97 24.40 -6.43 9.66
C LYS A 97 22.96 -6.47 9.18
N SER A 98 22.20 -5.41 9.43
CA SER A 98 20.87 -5.27 8.83
C SER A 98 20.97 -5.15 7.31
N TYR A 99 20.04 -5.77 6.58
CA TYR A 99 19.99 -5.70 5.12
C TYR A 99 18.60 -5.27 4.65
N ILE A 100 18.57 -4.20 3.86
CA ILE A 100 17.36 -3.74 3.20
C ILE A 100 17.40 -4.21 1.75
N VAL A 101 16.37 -4.95 1.34
CA VAL A 101 16.23 -5.48 0.00
C VAL A 101 16.35 -4.35 -1.04
N GLY A 102 17.21 -4.53 -2.03
CA GLY A 102 17.48 -3.54 -3.07
C GLY A 102 18.68 -2.61 -2.80
N THR A 103 19.32 -2.74 -1.64
CA THR A 103 20.56 -2.02 -1.32
C THR A 103 21.78 -2.82 -1.79
N PRO A 104 22.85 -2.17 -2.31
CA PRO A 104 24.09 -2.87 -2.65
C PRO A 104 24.72 -3.53 -1.41
N LEU A 105 25.35 -4.70 -1.60
CA LEU A 105 25.93 -5.46 -0.51
C LEU A 105 26.98 -4.68 0.29
N MET A 106 27.72 -3.75 -0.32
CA MET A 106 28.79 -2.98 0.33
C MET A 106 28.32 -1.72 1.07
N SER A 107 27.01 -1.52 1.25
CA SER A 107 26.48 -0.35 1.97
C SER A 107 26.86 -0.36 3.45
N PRO A 108 27.02 0.82 4.08
CA PRO A 108 27.11 0.91 5.54
C PRO A 108 25.77 0.48 6.15
N SER A 109 25.80 -0.54 7.00
CA SER A 109 24.64 -1.09 7.70
C SER A 109 24.89 -1.11 9.20
N VAL A 110 23.81 -1.14 9.98
CA VAL A 110 23.89 -1.26 11.44
C VAL A 110 24.36 -2.68 11.78
N VAL A 111 25.41 -2.78 12.59
CA VAL A 111 25.92 -4.06 13.09
C VAL A 111 25.02 -4.55 14.23
N LEU A 112 24.65 -5.83 14.17
CA LEU A 112 23.82 -6.53 15.14
C LEU A 112 24.68 -7.49 15.96
N SER A 113 24.26 -7.78 17.18
CA SER A 113 24.94 -8.74 18.06
C SER A 113 24.77 -10.17 17.57
N TYR A 114 25.81 -10.99 17.74
CA TYR A 114 25.78 -12.44 17.56
C TYR A 114 25.41 -13.12 18.88
N PRO A 115 24.60 -14.20 18.92
CA PRO A 115 24.01 -14.97 17.81
C PRO A 115 22.85 -14.27 17.09
N VAL A 116 22.55 -14.70 15.86
CA VAL A 116 21.49 -14.09 15.03
C VAL A 116 20.12 -14.33 15.65
N VAL A 117 19.34 -13.27 15.85
CA VAL A 117 17.94 -13.38 16.30
C VAL A 117 16.98 -12.90 15.22
N PHE A 118 16.10 -13.79 14.76
CA PHE A 118 15.04 -13.44 13.82
C PHE A 118 13.73 -13.17 14.53
N THR A 119 13.12 -12.02 14.23
CA THR A 119 11.77 -11.69 14.70
C THR A 119 10.78 -11.74 13.54
N PRO A 120 9.65 -12.44 13.68
CA PRO A 120 8.56 -12.41 12.70
C PRO A 120 7.97 -11.01 12.60
N ARG A 121 7.88 -10.46 11.39
CA ARG A 121 7.38 -9.09 11.16
C ARG A 121 5.88 -9.02 10.92
N HIS A 122 5.36 -9.88 10.05
CA HIS A 122 3.92 -9.93 9.75
C HIS A 122 3.51 -11.32 9.26
N LYS A 123 2.20 -11.59 9.33
CA LYS A 123 1.57 -12.77 8.72
C LYS A 123 1.14 -12.43 7.30
N ASN A 124 1.54 -13.23 6.33
CA ASN A 124 1.17 -13.08 4.95
C ASN A 124 -0.30 -13.51 4.76
N ASN A 125 -1.13 -12.61 4.21
CA ASN A 125 -2.48 -12.96 3.79
C ASN A 125 -2.49 -13.18 2.27
N TYR A 126 -2.56 -14.44 1.86
CA TYR A 126 -2.62 -14.83 0.45
C TYR A 126 -4.03 -14.76 -0.13
N PHE A 127 -5.06 -14.65 0.73
CA PHE A 127 -6.44 -14.64 0.29
C PHE A 127 -6.99 -13.23 0.22
N GLN A 128 -7.33 -12.81 -1.00
CA GLN A 128 -8.17 -11.64 -1.21
C GLN A 128 -9.63 -12.08 -1.10
N PRO A 129 -10.40 -11.58 -0.11
CA PRO A 129 -11.81 -11.90 -0.02
C PRO A 129 -12.54 -11.43 -1.28
N ARG A 130 -13.53 -12.22 -1.72
CA ARG A 130 -14.39 -11.81 -2.84
C ARG A 130 -15.12 -10.53 -2.44
N GLU A 131 -15.21 -9.58 -3.36
CA GLU A 131 -16.04 -8.40 -3.19
C GLU A 131 -17.49 -8.86 -2.97
N SER A 132 -17.98 -8.71 -1.74
CA SER A 132 -19.37 -9.02 -1.42
C SER A 132 -20.26 -7.87 -1.88
N PHE A 133 -21.47 -8.19 -2.33
CA PHE A 133 -22.50 -7.19 -2.62
C PHE A 133 -22.83 -6.36 -1.37
N ASN A 134 -22.17 -5.21 -1.23
CA ASN A 134 -22.45 -4.28 -0.14
C ASN A 134 -23.60 -3.37 -0.57
N LEU A 135 -24.85 -3.82 -0.39
CA LEU A 135 -26.06 -3.06 -0.71
C LEU A 135 -26.06 -1.67 -0.03
N LEU A 136 -25.62 -1.61 1.23
CA LEU A 136 -25.55 -0.37 1.99
C LEU A 136 -24.47 0.58 1.44
N GLY A 137 -23.32 0.03 1.05
CA GLY A 137 -22.25 0.76 0.37
C GLY A 137 -22.65 1.23 -1.03
N MET A 138 -23.45 0.43 -1.73
CA MET A 138 -24.01 0.77 -3.04
C MET A 138 -25.03 1.91 -2.93
N PHE A 139 -25.88 1.93 -1.90
CA PHE A 139 -26.80 3.06 -1.65
C PHE A 139 -26.05 4.35 -1.26
N ARG A 140 -24.93 4.23 -0.54
CA ARG A 140 -24.07 5.38 -0.21
C ARG A 140 -23.26 5.91 -1.40
N ASN A 141 -23.28 5.21 -2.53
CA ASN A 141 -22.64 5.66 -3.76
C ASN A 141 -23.51 6.75 -4.43
N PRO A 142 -22.98 7.95 -4.68
CA PRO A 142 -23.74 9.05 -5.29
C PRO A 142 -24.34 8.69 -6.65
N MET A 143 -23.71 7.78 -7.42
CA MET A 143 -24.27 7.33 -8.70
C MET A 143 -25.59 6.58 -8.55
N MET A 144 -25.74 5.75 -7.52
CA MET A 144 -26.99 5.01 -7.29
C MET A 144 -28.12 5.92 -6.81
N MET A 145 -27.81 6.93 -6.00
CA MET A 145 -28.79 7.93 -5.57
C MET A 145 -29.34 8.74 -6.74
N ILE A 146 -28.46 9.20 -7.63
CA ILE A 146 -28.86 9.92 -8.84
C ILE A 146 -29.71 9.00 -9.72
N MET A 147 -29.31 7.74 -9.90
CA MET A 147 -30.05 6.77 -10.73
C MET A 147 -31.46 6.50 -10.18
N VAL A 148 -31.60 6.34 -8.86
CA VAL A 148 -32.91 6.19 -8.19
C VAL A 148 -33.74 7.46 -8.30
N LEU A 149 -33.17 8.63 -8.02
CA LEU A 149 -33.86 9.92 -8.10
C LEU A 149 -34.37 10.20 -9.52
N THR A 150 -33.51 10.00 -10.53
CA THR A 150 -33.90 10.13 -11.95
C THR A 150 -34.97 9.11 -12.32
N GLY A 151 -34.87 7.86 -11.86
CA GLY A 151 -35.89 6.83 -12.09
C GLY A 151 -37.26 7.22 -11.53
N VAL A 152 -37.31 7.76 -10.30
CA VAL A 152 -38.54 8.26 -9.69
C VAL A 152 -39.11 9.44 -10.48
N LEU A 153 -38.27 10.37 -10.94
CA LEU A 153 -38.71 11.53 -11.70
C LEU A 153 -39.30 11.14 -13.06
N VAL A 154 -38.66 10.23 -13.79
CA VAL A 154 -39.18 9.74 -15.09
C VAL A 154 -40.55 9.06 -14.93
N VAL A 155 -40.74 8.27 -13.87
CA VAL A 155 -42.02 7.61 -13.58
C VAL A 155 -43.06 8.59 -13.01
N GLY A 156 -42.65 9.58 -12.23
CA GLY A 156 -43.52 10.54 -11.55
C GLY A 156 -44.02 11.68 -12.45
N MET A 157 -43.21 12.13 -13.42
CA MET A 157 -43.56 13.20 -14.36
C MET A 157 -44.93 13.03 -15.05
N PRO A 158 -45.32 11.87 -15.61
CA PRO A 158 -46.63 11.71 -16.24
C PRO A 158 -47.81 11.84 -15.25
N TYR A 159 -47.60 11.56 -13.96
CA TYR A 159 -48.63 11.74 -12.94
C TYR A 159 -48.75 13.21 -12.53
N ILE A 160 -47.62 13.91 -12.44
CA ILE A 160 -47.59 15.34 -12.13
C ILE A 160 -48.25 16.13 -13.27
N MET A 161 -47.89 15.87 -14.52
CA MET A 161 -48.47 16.58 -15.69
C MET A 161 -49.98 16.40 -15.85
N LYS A 162 -50.54 15.27 -15.42
CA LYS A 162 -51.99 15.01 -15.47
C LYS A 162 -52.80 15.79 -14.43
N ASN A 163 -52.15 16.28 -13.37
CA ASN A 163 -52.81 16.99 -12.28
C ASN A 163 -52.44 18.49 -12.22
N LEU A 164 -51.78 19.01 -13.26
CA LEU A 164 -51.35 20.42 -13.34
C LEU A 164 -52.27 21.24 -14.26
N ASP A 165 -52.42 22.53 -13.92
CA ASP A 165 -53.26 23.51 -14.61
C ASP A 165 -52.62 23.97 -15.95
N PRO A 166 -53.40 24.32 -17.00
CA PRO A 166 -52.88 24.53 -18.36
C PRO A 166 -51.88 25.68 -18.48
N GLN A 167 -51.95 26.70 -17.62
CA GLN A 167 -50.96 27.79 -17.61
C GLN A 167 -49.57 27.32 -17.15
N THR A 168 -49.50 26.39 -16.20
CA THR A 168 -48.21 25.86 -15.71
C THR A 168 -47.57 24.89 -16.70
N LEU A 169 -48.36 24.26 -17.57
CA LEU A 169 -47.86 23.40 -18.65
C LEU A 169 -47.12 24.20 -19.73
N GLU A 170 -47.58 25.40 -20.07
CA GLU A 170 -46.92 26.26 -21.06
C GLU A 170 -45.57 26.78 -20.54
N GLU A 171 -45.50 27.17 -19.26
CA GLU A 171 -44.25 27.57 -18.61
C GLU A 171 -43.26 26.39 -18.52
N LEU A 172 -43.73 25.18 -18.17
CA LEU A 172 -42.92 23.97 -18.13
C LEU A 172 -42.45 23.51 -19.53
N GLN A 173 -43.27 23.65 -20.57
CA GLN A 173 -42.87 23.36 -21.95
C GLN A 173 -41.78 24.33 -22.43
N GLY A 174 -41.88 25.61 -22.06
CA GLY A 174 -40.83 26.60 -22.32
C GLY A 174 -39.51 26.28 -21.63
N GLN A 175 -39.55 25.69 -20.44
CA GLN A 175 -38.36 25.20 -19.73
C GLN A 175 -37.85 23.86 -20.28
N GLN A 176 -38.73 22.93 -20.67
CA GLN A 176 -38.36 21.66 -21.30
C GLN A 176 -37.63 21.88 -22.63
N ALA A 177 -38.02 22.88 -23.42
CA ALA A 177 -37.30 23.26 -24.64
C ALA A 177 -35.85 23.71 -24.35
N LYS A 178 -35.62 24.37 -23.21
CA LYS A 178 -34.27 24.75 -22.75
C LYS A 178 -33.47 23.55 -22.21
N VAL A 179 -34.12 22.56 -21.60
CA VAL A 179 -33.46 21.33 -21.12
C VAL A 179 -33.17 20.37 -22.28
N ALA A 180 -34.02 20.31 -23.30
CA ALA A 180 -33.80 19.53 -24.51
C ALA A 180 -32.59 20.02 -25.32
N SER A 181 -32.34 21.34 -25.34
CA SER A 181 -31.12 21.89 -25.96
C SER A 181 -29.85 21.54 -25.18
N LEU A 182 -29.94 21.37 -23.86
CA LEU A 182 -28.85 20.87 -23.01
C LEU A 182 -28.60 19.38 -23.22
N GLN A 183 -29.64 18.58 -23.45
CA GLN A 183 -29.55 17.13 -23.69
C GLN A 183 -28.67 16.77 -24.90
N ASN A 184 -28.61 17.65 -25.90
CA ASN A 184 -27.71 17.53 -27.06
C ASN A 184 -26.22 17.73 -26.72
N SER A 185 -25.87 18.20 -25.51
CA SER A 185 -24.48 18.39 -25.04
C SER A 185 -23.98 17.33 -24.05
N VAL A 186 -24.87 16.44 -23.58
CA VAL A 186 -24.60 15.36 -22.61
C VAL A 186 -23.72 14.20 -23.14
N PRO A 187 -23.64 13.86 -24.44
CA PRO A 187 -22.83 12.72 -24.90
C PRO A 187 -21.31 12.85 -24.60
N ASN A 188 -20.80 14.06 -24.33
CA ASN A 188 -19.37 14.34 -24.28
C ASN A 188 -18.74 14.29 -22.87
N GLY A 189 -19.35 13.57 -21.91
CA GLY A 189 -18.70 13.23 -20.64
C GLY A 189 -18.65 14.32 -19.58
N SER A 190 -19.42 15.42 -19.72
CA SER A 190 -19.57 16.44 -18.67
C SER A 190 -20.92 16.33 -17.95
N LEU A 191 -21.03 15.37 -17.03
CA LEU A 191 -22.20 15.24 -16.15
C LEU A 191 -22.36 16.43 -15.18
N THR A 192 -21.26 17.15 -14.87
CA THR A 192 -21.28 18.33 -13.99
C THR A 192 -21.89 19.54 -14.67
N SER A 193 -21.61 19.75 -15.97
CA SER A 193 -22.20 20.85 -16.74
C SER A 193 -23.68 20.65 -17.04
N GLY A 194 -24.17 19.41 -17.06
CA GLY A 194 -25.60 19.12 -17.22
C GLY A 194 -26.43 19.34 -15.95
N LEU A 195 -25.82 19.23 -14.77
CA LEU A 195 -26.50 19.38 -13.47
C LEU A 195 -26.53 20.82 -12.95
N SER A 196 -25.50 21.63 -13.23
CA SER A 196 -25.43 23.04 -12.82
C SER A 196 -26.62 23.92 -13.24
N PRO A 197 -27.10 23.88 -14.50
CA PRO A 197 -28.24 24.70 -14.91
C PRO A 197 -29.57 24.22 -14.31
N LEU A 198 -29.65 22.94 -13.89
CA LEU A 198 -30.85 22.36 -13.29
C LEU A 198 -30.96 22.73 -11.80
N LEU A 199 -29.82 22.77 -11.09
CA LEU A 199 -29.76 23.27 -9.72
C LEU A 199 -29.92 24.80 -9.65
N ALA A 200 -29.45 25.53 -10.68
CA ALA A 200 -29.62 26.96 -10.79
C ALA A 200 -31.07 27.38 -11.15
N ALA A 201 -31.84 26.50 -11.81
CA ALA A 201 -33.24 26.75 -12.11
C ALA A 201 -34.14 26.76 -10.86
N GLU A 202 -33.70 26.11 -9.77
CA GLU A 202 -34.40 26.12 -8.47
C GLU A 202 -34.15 27.44 -7.69
N GLU A 203 -33.15 28.26 -8.06
CA GLU A 203 -32.94 29.59 -7.48
C GLU A 203 -33.85 30.69 -8.06
N GLU A 204 -34.51 30.46 -9.21
CA GLU A 204 -35.22 31.53 -9.95
C GLU A 204 -36.73 31.66 -9.63
N SER A 205 -37.31 30.82 -8.75
CA SER A 205 -38.68 31.04 -8.27
C SER A 205 -38.72 31.95 -7.03
N LYS A 206 -38.96 33.25 -7.21
CA LYS A 206 -39.39 34.20 -6.16
C LYS A 206 -40.68 34.89 -6.61
N PRO A 207 -41.68 35.09 -5.73
CA PRO A 207 -41.63 36.31 -4.90
C PRO A 207 -42.33 36.25 -3.51
N LEU A 208 -41.81 37.02 -2.54
CA LEU A 208 -42.53 38.01 -1.70
C LEU A 208 -41.54 38.80 -0.81
N LYS A 209 -41.91 40.05 -0.49
CA LYS A 209 -41.08 41.23 -0.13
C LYS A 209 -40.63 41.33 1.35
N SER A 210 -39.46 41.95 1.59
CA SER A 210 -39.27 42.97 2.66
C SER A 210 -38.03 43.86 2.41
N SER A 211 -38.13 45.10 2.90
CA SER A 211 -37.43 46.34 2.51
C SER A 211 -36.04 46.61 3.13
N ALA A 212 -35.29 47.48 2.44
CA ALA A 212 -34.48 48.61 2.95
C ALA A 212 -32.98 48.47 3.32
N ASN A 213 -32.16 49.04 2.42
CA ASN A 213 -31.14 50.10 2.58
C ASN A 213 -29.78 49.89 3.28
N GLY A 214 -28.74 50.05 2.43
CA GLY A 214 -27.57 50.94 2.62
C GLY A 214 -26.38 50.34 3.36
N SER A 215 -25.10 50.64 3.07
CA SER A 215 -24.42 51.38 2.01
C SER A 215 -22.91 51.26 2.29
N THR A 216 -22.08 51.08 1.25
CA THR A 216 -20.68 51.56 1.09
C THR A 216 -19.60 51.17 2.12
N VAL A 217 -18.44 50.68 1.66
CA VAL A 217 -17.16 51.45 1.62
C VAL A 217 -16.04 50.57 1.04
N GLN A 218 -15.38 51.19 0.07
CA GLN A 218 -14.23 50.78 -0.71
C GLN A 218 -12.97 51.36 -0.08
N GLN A 219 -11.87 50.61 0.06
CA GLN A 219 -10.56 51.28 0.07
C GLN A 219 -9.38 50.41 -0.39
N ARG A 220 -8.57 51.05 -1.21
CA ARG A 220 -7.44 50.58 -2.01
C ARG A 220 -6.11 50.65 -1.23
N ARG A 221 -5.20 49.76 -1.64
CA ARG A 221 -3.75 49.92 -1.90
C ARG A 221 -2.84 50.71 -0.91
N ALA A 222 -1.75 49.99 -0.56
CA ALA A 222 -0.34 50.36 -0.67
C ALA A 222 0.47 50.61 0.63
N GLY A 223 1.49 49.77 0.82
CA GLY A 223 2.87 50.28 0.92
C GLY A 223 3.64 50.04 2.23
N ARG A 224 4.82 49.40 2.03
CA ARG A 224 6.10 49.47 2.79
C ARG A 224 6.39 48.48 3.92
N ASN A 225 7.32 47.58 3.57
CA ASN A 225 8.60 47.27 4.21
C ASN A 225 8.69 47.23 5.75
N ASN A 226 9.12 46.08 6.27
CA ASN A 226 10.36 46.07 7.06
C ASN A 226 11.10 44.74 7.02
N LYS A 227 12.37 44.83 7.40
CA LYS A 227 13.53 44.01 7.01
C LYS A 227 14.08 43.25 8.23
N ARG A 228 14.82 42.17 7.96
CA ARG A 228 15.80 41.46 8.84
C ARG A 228 15.14 40.53 9.87
N ARG A 229 15.61 39.30 10.07
CA ARG A 229 16.98 38.77 10.07
C ARG A 229 16.97 37.31 9.62
#